data_AF-A0A2V8ER66-F1
#
_entry.id   AF-A0A2V8ER66-F1
#
_cell.length_a   1.000
_cell.length_b   1.000
_cell.length_c   1.000
_cell.angle_alpha   90.00
_cell.angle_beta   90.00
_cell.angle_gamma   90.00
#
_symmetry.space_group_name_H-M   'P 1'
#
loop_
_entity.id
_entity.type
_entity.pdbx_description
1 polymer ?
#
loop_
_entity_poly.entity_id
_entity_poly.type
_entity_poly.pdbx_seq_one_letter_code
_entity_poly.pdbx_strand_id
1 'polypeptide(L)'
;MAAAATLARPARARGALDDRLDETIARASDVIRGYSAEGFHRTATSVDRASADRLLALTRAAGAAPSLEPFALARVDPIAQLVEIDGRRIDGLVMFDAPSTAADGVSGPIGA
;
A
#
# COMPACT_ATOMS: atom_id res chain seq x y z
N MET A 1 -21.48 50.70 7.44
CA MET A 1 -21.66 49.32 6.95
C MET A 1 -20.95 49.18 5.61
N ALA A 2 -19.81 48.51 5.56
CA ALA A 2 -19.06 48.27 4.33
C ALA A 2 -19.61 47.00 3.64
N ALA A 3 -20.04 47.13 2.38
CA ALA A 3 -20.50 46.03 1.56
C ALA A 3 -19.30 45.19 1.10
N ALA A 4 -19.31 43.90 1.42
CA ALA A 4 -18.34 42.95 0.92
C ALA A 4 -18.59 42.72 -0.59
N ALA A 5 -17.68 43.19 -1.44
CA ALA A 5 -17.69 42.86 -2.85
C ALA A 5 -17.21 41.40 -3.01
N THR A 6 -18.14 40.50 -3.26
CA THR A 6 -17.83 39.13 -3.68
C THR A 6 -17.20 39.19 -5.07
N LEU A 7 -15.87 39.12 -5.14
CA LEU A 7 -15.13 38.95 -6.39
C LEU A 7 -15.48 37.57 -6.98
N ALA A 8 -16.39 37.54 -7.95
CA ALA A 8 -16.64 36.35 -8.76
C ALA A 8 -15.35 36.03 -9.54
N ARG A 9 -14.75 34.85 -9.28
CA ARG A 9 -13.58 34.39 -10.06
C ARG A 9 -14.00 34.22 -11.52
N PRO A 10 -13.21 34.74 -12.49
CA PRO A 10 -13.53 34.64 -13.90
C PRO A 10 -13.51 33.17 -14.34
N ALA A 11 -14.43 32.77 -15.23
CA ALA A 11 -14.59 31.40 -15.71
C ALA A 11 -13.30 30.76 -16.26
N ARG A 12 -12.38 31.56 -16.82
CA ARG A 12 -11.03 31.11 -17.25
C ARG A 12 -10.16 30.60 -16.10
N ALA A 13 -10.24 31.23 -14.94
CA ALA A 13 -9.50 30.78 -13.75
C ALA A 13 -10.09 29.50 -13.18
N ARG A 14 -11.38 29.21 -13.45
CA ARG A 14 -12.03 27.95 -13.10
C ARG A 14 -11.60 26.83 -14.04
N GLY A 15 -11.66 27.05 -15.35
CA GLY A 15 -11.17 26.08 -16.35
C GLY A 15 -9.70 25.70 -16.13
N ALA A 16 -8.80 26.66 -15.87
CA ALA A 16 -7.40 26.35 -15.60
C ALA A 16 -7.16 25.59 -14.28
N LEU A 17 -8.08 25.67 -13.31
CA LEU A 17 -8.01 24.85 -12.09
C LEU A 17 -8.50 23.44 -12.34
N ASP A 18 -9.58 23.31 -13.11
CA ASP A 18 -10.14 22.03 -13.51
C ASP A 18 -9.10 21.25 -14.35
N ASP A 19 -8.44 21.90 -15.31
CA ASP A 19 -7.36 21.29 -16.11
C ASP A 19 -6.19 20.78 -15.24
N ARG A 20 -5.77 21.56 -14.23
CA ARG A 20 -4.70 21.15 -13.30
C ARG A 20 -5.12 20.01 -12.38
N LEU A 21 -6.39 20.00 -11.99
CA LEU A 21 -6.95 18.92 -11.18
C LEU A 21 -6.97 17.62 -12.00
N ASP A 22 -7.45 17.69 -13.25
CA ASP A 22 -7.47 16.54 -14.16
C ASP A 22 -6.06 15.99 -14.42
N GLU A 23 -5.08 16.87 -14.65
CA GLU A 23 -3.67 16.48 -14.78
C GLU A 23 -3.14 15.78 -13.50
N THR A 24 -3.49 16.32 -12.33
CA THR A 24 -3.10 15.75 -11.05
C THR A 24 -3.73 14.37 -10.82
N ILE A 25 -5.02 14.22 -11.16
CA ILE A 25 -5.76 12.96 -11.06
C ILE A 25 -5.14 11.93 -12.01
N ALA A 26 -4.84 12.30 -13.26
CA ALA A 26 -4.21 11.42 -14.22
C ALA A 26 -2.86 10.91 -13.71
N ARG A 27 -1.98 11.83 -13.28
CA ARG A 27 -0.67 11.47 -12.72
C ARG A 27 -0.78 10.57 -11.49
N ALA A 28 -1.66 10.91 -10.54
CA ALA A 28 -1.86 10.11 -9.33
C ALA A 28 -2.40 8.71 -9.68
N SER A 29 -3.33 8.62 -10.63
CA SER A 29 -3.88 7.36 -11.09
C SER A 29 -2.83 6.47 -11.74
N ASP A 30 -1.91 7.04 -12.52
CA ASP A 30 -0.83 6.29 -13.17
C ASP A 30 0.20 5.78 -12.15
N VAL A 31 0.52 6.59 -11.13
CA VAL A 31 1.38 6.14 -10.01
C VAL A 31 0.71 4.99 -9.25
N ILE A 32 -0.56 5.12 -8.89
CA ILE A 32 -1.31 4.09 -8.16
C ILE A 32 -1.41 2.82 -8.99
N ARG A 33 -1.78 2.91 -10.28
CA ARG A 33 -1.85 1.75 -11.18
C ARG A 33 -0.50 1.07 -11.33
N GLY A 34 0.57 1.85 -11.50
CA GLY A 34 1.93 1.34 -11.60
C GLY A 34 2.35 0.58 -10.36
N TYR A 35 2.11 1.14 -9.17
CA TYR A 35 2.39 0.49 -7.90
C TYR A 35 1.56 -0.79 -7.74
N SER A 36 0.24 -0.73 -7.90
CA SER A 36 -0.64 -1.90 -7.77
C SER A 36 -0.31 -3.06 -8.72
N ALA A 37 0.28 -2.78 -9.88
CA ALA A 37 0.69 -3.80 -10.84
C ALA A 37 1.93 -4.60 -10.41
N GLU A 38 2.68 -4.16 -9.40
CA GLU A 38 3.89 -4.85 -8.92
C GLU A 38 3.57 -6.11 -8.09
N GLY A 39 2.33 -6.23 -7.60
CA GLY A 39 1.83 -7.42 -6.94
C GLY A 39 1.81 -7.31 -5.41
N PHE A 40 2.26 -8.35 -4.71
CA PHE A 40 2.14 -8.42 -3.25
C PHE A 40 3.29 -7.67 -2.55
N HIS A 41 3.02 -6.44 -2.10
CA HIS A 41 4.00 -5.52 -1.48
C HIS A 41 4.38 -5.87 -0.04
N ARG A 42 4.59 -7.14 0.26
CA ARG A 42 5.04 -7.55 1.59
C ARG A 42 6.48 -7.10 1.81
N THR A 43 6.75 -6.45 2.93
CA THR A 43 8.08 -5.99 3.33
C THR A 43 9.13 -7.10 3.24
N ALA A 44 10.32 -6.73 2.77
CA ALA A 44 11.47 -7.60 2.56
C ALA A 44 11.22 -8.77 1.61
N THR A 45 10.33 -8.59 0.63
CA THR A 45 10.20 -9.45 -0.55
C THR A 45 10.88 -8.81 -1.77
N SER A 46 10.94 -9.56 -2.88
CA SER A 46 11.41 -9.00 -4.15
C SER A 46 10.53 -7.85 -4.66
N VAL A 47 9.21 -7.91 -4.43
CA VAL A 47 8.27 -6.85 -4.81
C VAL A 47 8.55 -5.58 -4.00
N ASP A 48 8.75 -5.69 -2.69
CA ASP A 48 9.10 -4.54 -1.83
C ASP A 48 10.38 -3.83 -2.31
N ARG A 49 11.42 -4.59 -2.69
CA ARG A 49 12.63 -4.01 -3.30
C ARG A 49 12.33 -3.31 -4.62
N ALA A 50 11.57 -3.96 -5.51
CA ALA A 50 11.22 -3.38 -6.80
C ALA A 50 10.40 -2.08 -6.64
N SER A 51 9.47 -2.04 -5.68
CA SER A 51 8.71 -0.84 -5.32
C SER A 51 9.63 0.29 -4.86
N ALA A 52 10.61 -0.01 -3.99
CA ALA A 52 11.58 0.98 -3.52
C ALA A 52 12.44 1.54 -4.66
N ASP A 53 12.93 0.67 -5.55
CA ASP A 53 13.73 1.07 -6.71
C ASP A 53 12.92 1.95 -7.69
N ARG A 54 11.65 1.62 -7.92
CA ARG A 54 10.75 2.43 -8.74
C ARG A 54 10.50 3.80 -8.11
N LEU A 55 10.21 3.85 -6.82
CA LEU A 55 10.00 5.11 -6.10
C LEU A 55 11.25 6.00 -6.18
N LEU A 56 12.43 5.41 -5.96
CA LEU A 56 13.72 6.10 -6.09
C LEU A 56 13.88 6.74 -7.48
N ALA A 57 13.55 6.00 -8.54
CA ALA A 57 13.60 6.50 -9.92
C ALA A 57 12.59 7.63 -10.18
N LEU A 58 11.34 7.48 -9.72
CA LEU A 58 10.30 8.51 -9.85
C LEU A 58 10.68 9.80 -9.11
N THR A 59 11.19 9.68 -7.90
CA THR A 59 11.63 10.82 -7.08
C THR A 59 12.83 11.54 -7.71
N ARG A 60 13.77 10.80 -8.31
CA ARG A 60 14.87 11.39 -9.11
C ARG A 60 14.36 12.12 -10.35
N ALA A 61 13.43 11.51 -11.09
CA ALA A 61 12.83 12.12 -12.28
C ALA A 61 12.06 13.41 -11.94
N ALA A 62 11.54 13.53 -10.72
CA ALA A 62 10.91 14.74 -10.20
C ALA A 62 11.91 15.83 -9.74
N GLY A 63 13.22 15.60 -9.84
CA GLY A 63 14.27 16.57 -9.52
C GLY A 63 14.77 16.53 -8.07
N ALA A 64 14.38 15.54 -7.28
CA ALA A 64 14.89 15.35 -5.92
C ALA A 64 16.14 14.44 -5.89
N ALA A 65 16.84 14.43 -4.74
CA ALA A 65 18.02 13.62 -4.49
C ALA A 65 17.76 12.55 -3.41
N PRO A 66 17.00 11.47 -3.73
CA PRO A 66 16.68 10.42 -2.77
C PRO A 66 17.80 9.39 -2.60
N SER A 67 17.79 8.71 -1.45
CA SER A 67 18.64 7.56 -1.11
C SER A 67 17.80 6.38 -0.64
N LEU A 68 18.35 5.16 -0.74
CA LEU A 68 17.80 3.97 -0.11
C LEU A 68 18.59 3.69 1.17
N GLU A 69 17.89 3.57 2.30
CA GLU A 69 18.50 3.29 3.60
C GLU A 69 18.20 1.84 4.02
N PRO A 70 19.20 0.95 4.03
CA PRO A 70 19.00 -0.43 4.46
C PRO A 70 18.89 -0.52 5.99
N PHE A 71 18.03 -1.42 6.47
CA PHE A 71 17.93 -1.76 7.88
C PHE A 71 17.73 -3.27 8.04
N ALA A 72 18.16 -3.82 9.19
CA ALA A 72 17.92 -5.21 9.53
C ALA A 72 16.48 -5.39 10.03
N LEU A 73 15.85 -6.51 9.66
CA LEU A 73 14.51 -6.86 10.13
C LEU A 73 14.41 -8.35 10.42
N ALA A 74 13.54 -8.71 11.36
CA ALA A 74 13.12 -10.09 11.61
C ALA A 74 11.82 -10.35 10.87
N ARG A 75 11.90 -11.10 9.76
CA ARG A 75 10.71 -11.43 8.95
C ARG A 75 10.13 -12.78 9.39
N VAL A 76 8.83 -12.80 9.66
CA VAL A 76 8.06 -14.03 9.80
C VAL A 76 7.51 -14.41 8.43
N ASP A 77 7.76 -15.64 7.98
CA ASP A 77 7.17 -16.22 6.77
C ASP A 77 6.19 -17.35 7.17
N PRO A 78 4.86 -17.14 7.04
CA PRO A 78 3.88 -18.18 7.26
C PRO A 78 4.11 -19.37 6.32
N ILE A 79 4.19 -20.57 6.89
CA ILE A 79 4.38 -21.83 6.15
C ILE A 79 3.03 -22.53 5.99
N ALA A 80 2.39 -22.89 7.10
CA ALA A 80 1.06 -23.46 7.13
C ALA A 80 0.08 -22.45 7.73
N GLN A 81 -1.02 -22.20 7.03
CA GLN A 81 -2.04 -21.23 7.42
C GLN A 81 -3.40 -21.89 7.21
N LEU A 82 -3.83 -22.70 8.18
CA LEU A 82 -5.06 -23.48 8.08
C LEU A 82 -5.62 -23.76 9.46
N VAL A 83 -6.89 -24.15 9.47
CA VAL A 83 -7.51 -24.87 10.59
C VAL A 83 -8.17 -26.15 10.06
N GLU A 84 -8.27 -27.18 10.89
CA GLU A 84 -9.02 -28.39 10.59
C GLU A 84 -10.20 -28.52 11.57
N ILE A 85 -11.40 -28.70 11.02
CA ILE A 85 -12.65 -28.85 11.80
C ILE A 85 -13.44 -29.99 11.18
N ASP A 86 -13.82 -30.99 11.97
CA ASP A 86 -14.55 -32.18 11.52
C ASP A 86 -13.93 -32.86 10.28
N GLY A 87 -12.60 -32.97 10.27
CA GLY A 87 -11.84 -33.54 9.15
C GLY A 87 -11.77 -32.67 7.89
N ARG A 88 -12.31 -31.45 7.93
CA ARG A 88 -12.25 -30.49 6.83
C ARG A 88 -11.14 -29.49 7.07
N ARG A 89 -10.23 -29.38 6.10
CA ARG A 89 -9.19 -28.34 6.07
C ARG A 89 -9.74 -27.04 5.51
N ILE A 90 -9.46 -25.95 6.20
CA ILE A 90 -9.87 -24.59 5.84
C ILE A 90 -8.61 -23.73 5.82
N ASP A 91 -8.22 -23.25 4.65
CA ASP A 91 -7.08 -22.32 4.54
C ASP A 91 -7.44 -20.97 5.16
N GLY A 92 -6.46 -20.35 5.81
CA GLY A 92 -6.62 -19.09 6.53
C GLY A 92 -5.50 -18.10 6.21
N LEU A 93 -5.65 -16.90 6.77
CA LEU A 93 -4.59 -15.90 6.80
C LEU A 93 -4.16 -15.72 8.26
N VAL A 94 -2.85 -15.67 8.48
CA VAL A 94 -2.30 -15.37 9.80
C VAL A 94 -2.62 -13.92 10.16
N MET A 95 -3.19 -13.69 11.35
CA MET A 95 -3.39 -12.33 11.85
C MET A 95 -2.05 -11.63 12.05
N PHE A 96 -2.02 -10.32 11.88
CA PHE A 96 -0.83 -9.52 12.15
C PHE A 96 -0.34 -9.77 13.58
N ASP A 97 0.98 -9.98 13.72
CA ASP A 97 1.66 -10.25 14.99
C ASP A 97 1.20 -11.51 15.75
N ALA A 98 0.49 -12.42 15.08
CA ALA A 98 0.14 -13.70 15.69
C ALA A 98 1.40 -14.57 15.87
N PRO A 99 1.57 -15.22 17.04
CA PRO A 99 2.65 -16.17 17.23
C PRO A 99 2.43 -17.39 16.33
N SER A 100 3.53 -18.04 15.95
CA SER A 100 3.49 -19.36 15.33
C SER A 100 3.06 -20.43 16.33
N THR A 101 2.38 -21.47 15.84
CA THR A 101 2.23 -22.72 16.59
C THR A 101 3.53 -23.53 16.59
N ALA A 102 3.59 -24.59 17.39
CA ALA A 102 4.57 -25.65 17.20
C ALA A 102 4.36 -26.35 15.84
N ALA A 103 5.35 -27.16 15.42
CA ALA A 103 5.34 -27.81 14.11
C ALA A 103 4.17 -28.80 13.91
N ASP A 104 3.64 -29.34 15.00
CA ASP A 104 2.48 -30.23 15.07
C ASP A 104 1.13 -29.49 15.23
N GLY A 105 1.16 -28.16 15.31
CA GLY A 105 -0.03 -27.32 15.44
C GLY A 105 -0.54 -27.21 16.88
N VAL A 106 -1.80 -26.81 17.02
CA VAL A 106 -2.54 -26.76 18.30
C VAL A 106 -3.92 -27.35 18.05
N SER A 107 -4.38 -28.23 18.94
CA SER A 107 -5.68 -28.90 18.85
C SER A 107 -6.45 -28.78 20.16
N GLY A 108 -7.77 -28.69 20.05
CA GLY A 108 -8.68 -28.55 21.18
C GLY A 108 -10.11 -28.20 20.75
N PRO A 109 -11.07 -28.21 21.68
CA PRO A 109 -12.42 -27.76 21.40
C PRO A 109 -12.44 -26.26 21.08
N ILE A 110 -13.31 -25.86 20.15
CA ILE A 110 -13.61 -24.45 19.87
C ILE A 110 -14.93 -24.12 20.60
N GLY A 111 -14.85 -23.23 21.59
CA GLY A 111 -16.01 -22.84 22.41
C GLY A 111 -16.11 -23.61 23.73
N ALA A 112 -17.17 -23.31 24.49
CA ALA A 112 -17.52 -23.95 25.75
C ALA A 112 -18.75 -24.86 25.58
#